data_AF-T1QG17-F1
#
_entry.id   AF-T1QG17-F1
#
_cell.length_a   1.000
_cell.length_b   1.000
_cell.length_c   1.000
_cell.angle_alpha   90.00
_cell.angle_beta   90.00
_cell.angle_gamma   90.00
#
_symmetry.space_group_name_H-M   'P 1'
#
loop_
_entity.id
_entity.type
_entity.pdbx_description
1 polymer ?
#
loop_
_entity_poly.entity_id
_entity_poly.type
_entity_poly.pdbx_seq_one_letter_code
_entity_poly.pdbx_strand_id
1 'polypeptide(L)' 'VNACVDVVLSGVKLLQALGLNPGNGKDHSILHSKNDLEEAFGHFLGKGAAAERFFSDKDAFSDIAQIASEFPGAQ' A
#
# COMPACT_ATOMS: atom_id res chain seq x y z
N VAL A 1 -24.48 1.90 -8.58
CA VAL A 1 -23.87 3.04 -7.87
C VAL A 1 -22.40 2.75 -7.73
N ASN A 2 -21.53 3.66 -8.20
CA ASN A 2 -20.07 3.61 -8.07
C ASN A 2 -19.65 4.68 -7.06
N ALA A 3 -19.20 4.25 -5.89
CA ALA A 3 -18.71 5.13 -4.84
C ALA A 3 -17.56 4.42 -4.10
N CYS A 4 -16.55 5.16 -3.68
CA CYS A 4 -15.45 4.70 -2.86
C CYS A 4 -15.16 5.73 -1.75
N VAL A 5 -14.32 5.33 -0.80
CA VAL A 5 -13.72 6.22 0.19
C VAL A 5 -12.22 6.18 -0.07
N ASP A 6 -11.64 7.36 -0.27
CA ASP A 6 -10.21 7.50 -0.43
C ASP A 6 -9.59 7.70 0.96
N VAL A 7 -8.47 7.02 1.21
CA VAL A 7 -7.70 7.18 2.45
C VAL A 7 -6.32 7.66 2.08
N VAL A 8 -6.00 8.91 2.43
CA VAL A 8 -4.72 9.53 2.13
C VAL A 8 -3.82 9.48 3.36
N LEU A 9 -2.65 8.86 3.25
CA LEU A 9 -1.68 8.75 4.33
C LEU A 9 -0.23 8.63 3.83
N SER A 10 0.73 8.66 4.75
CA SER A 10 2.13 8.38 4.44
C SER A 10 2.34 6.89 4.18
N GLY A 11 2.70 6.53 2.95
CA GLY A 11 2.97 5.13 2.58
C GLY A 11 4.11 4.49 3.39
N VAL A 12 5.16 5.25 3.73
CA VAL A 12 6.25 4.75 4.61
C VAL A 12 5.71 4.37 5.99
N LYS A 13 4.88 5.22 6.60
CA LYS A 13 4.29 4.93 7.92
C LYS A 13 3.31 3.76 7.86
N LEU A 14 2.56 3.59 6.76
CA LEU A 14 1.69 2.43 6.55
C LEU A 14 2.49 1.13 6.56
N LEU A 15 3.57 1.05 5.78
CA LEU A 15 4.40 -0.15 5.71
C LEU A 15 5.01 -0.50 7.08
N GLN A 16 5.43 0.51 7.85
CA GLN A 16 5.88 0.33 9.24
C GLN A 16 4.77 -0.21 10.14
N ALA A 17 3.54 0.31 10.04
CA ALA A 17 2.38 -0.15 10.81
C ALA A 17 1.99 -1.59 10.48
N LEU A 18 2.23 -2.02 9.24
CA LEU A 18 2.06 -3.40 8.78
C LEU A 18 3.19 -4.33 9.24
N GLY A 19 4.20 -3.83 9.96
CA GLY A 19 5.34 -4.60 10.42
C GLY A 19 6.30 -5.02 9.29
N LEU A 20 6.27 -4.32 8.17
CA LEU A 20 7.12 -4.61 7.01
C LEU A 20 8.48 -3.91 7.15
N ASN A 21 9.54 -4.66 6.86
CA ASN A 21 10.88 -4.12 6.80
C ASN A 21 11.19 -3.61 5.38
N PRO A 22 12.03 -2.57 5.23
CA PRO A 22 12.46 -2.10 3.93
C PRO A 22 13.17 -3.21 3.15
N GLY A 23 12.65 -3.53 1.98
CA GLY A 23 13.19 -4.51 1.04
C GLY A 23 13.81 -3.85 -0.19
N ASN A 24 14.06 -4.68 -1.21
CA ASN A 24 14.51 -4.18 -2.51
C ASN A 24 13.30 -3.78 -3.36
N GLY A 25 13.25 -2.51 -3.77
CA GLY A 25 12.16 -2.00 -4.59
C GLY A 25 12.08 -2.71 -5.95
N LYS A 26 10.93 -3.33 -6.24
CA LYS A 26 10.63 -4.05 -7.48
C LYS A 26 9.21 -3.74 -7.93
N ASP A 27 9.03 -3.47 -9.22
CA ASP A 27 7.68 -3.28 -9.78
C ASP A 27 6.94 -4.62 -9.89
N HIS A 28 5.64 -4.56 -9.62
CA HIS A 28 4.68 -5.65 -9.78
C HIS A 28 3.46 -5.10 -10.49
N SER A 29 2.98 -5.76 -11.54
CA SER A 29 1.78 -5.32 -12.26
C SER A 29 0.50 -5.49 -11.44
N ILE A 30 0.47 -6.51 -10.57
CA ILE A 30 -0.61 -6.83 -9.64
C ILE A 30 0.04 -7.13 -8.29
N LEU A 31 -0.55 -6.67 -7.19
CA LEU A 31 -0.07 -6.93 -5.84
C LEU A 31 -0.83 -8.13 -5.27
N HIS A 32 -0.13 -9.24 -5.02
CA HIS A 32 -0.71 -10.44 -4.45
C HIS A 32 -0.49 -10.54 -2.94
N SER A 33 0.38 -9.70 -2.37
CA SER A 33 0.79 -9.79 -0.97
C SER A 33 1.20 -8.43 -0.39
N LYS A 34 1.36 -8.40 0.95
CA LYS A 34 1.96 -7.25 1.66
C LYS A 34 3.41 -6.98 1.22
N ASN A 35 4.14 -8.03 0.83
CA ASN A 35 5.50 -7.87 0.31
C ASN A 35 5.50 -7.24 -1.08
N ASP A 36 4.57 -7.63 -1.96
CA ASP A 36 4.45 -7.01 -3.29
C ASP A 36 4.15 -5.51 -3.16
N LEU A 37 3.30 -5.13 -2.18
CA LEU A 37 3.01 -3.74 -1.86
C LEU A 37 4.27 -2.99 -1.40
N GLU A 38 5.06 -3.57 -0.50
CA GLU A 38 6.33 -2.99 -0.03
C GLU A 38 7.32 -2.78 -1.18
N GLU A 39 7.54 -3.82 -1.97
CA GLU A 39 8.47 -3.80 -3.10
C GLU A 39 8.04 -2.78 -4.16
N ALA A 40 6.76 -2.77 -4.55
CA ALA A 40 6.23 -1.86 -5.56
C ALA A 40 6.24 -0.41 -5.06
N PHE A 41 5.84 -0.18 -3.81
CA PHE A 41 5.90 1.16 -3.21
C PHE A 41 7.34 1.67 -3.17
N GLY A 42 8.30 0.87 -2.72
CA GLY A 42 9.73 1.22 -2.70
C GLY A 42 10.27 1.56 -4.10
N HIS A 43 9.86 0.80 -5.12
CA HIS A 43 10.24 1.05 -6.50
C HIS A 43 9.83 2.44 -7.02
N PHE A 44 8.57 2.82 -6.79
CA PHE A 44 8.03 4.10 -7.28
C PHE A 44 8.42 5.28 -6.40
N LEU A 45 8.54 5.08 -5.09
CA LEU A 45 9.05 6.08 -4.15
C LEU A 45 10.47 6.49 -4.51
N GLY A 46 11.36 5.53 -4.81
CA GLY A 46 12.74 5.81 -5.21
C GLY A 46 12.87 6.62 -6.51
N LYS A 47 11.82 6.62 -7.35
CA LYS A 47 11.74 7.40 -8.58
C LYS A 47 10.99 8.72 -8.44
N GLY A 48 10.31 8.95 -7.31
CA GLY A 48 9.36 10.06 -7.17
C GLY A 48 8.22 10.00 -8.19
N ALA A 49 7.83 8.80 -8.62
CA ALA A 49 6.87 8.59 -9.71
C ALA A 49 5.52 8.12 -9.18
N ALA A 50 4.44 8.52 -9.85
CA ALA A 50 3.10 8.02 -9.58
C ALA A 50 2.93 6.59 -10.11
N ALA A 51 2.13 5.79 -9.39
CA ALA A 51 1.69 4.47 -9.82
C ALA A 51 0.36 4.11 -9.16
N GLU A 52 -0.42 3.27 -9.83
CA GLU A 52 -1.65 2.66 -9.32
C GLU A 52 -1.59 1.16 -9.59
N ARG A 53 -2.04 0.34 -8.65
CA ARG A 53 -1.99 -1.11 -8.75
C ARG A 53 -3.25 -1.74 -8.17
N PHE A 54 -3.67 -2.84 -8.77
CA PHE A 54 -4.70 -3.71 -8.20
C PHE A 54 -4.07 -4.64 -7.16
N PHE A 55 -4.70 -4.73 -5.98
CA PHE A 55 -4.34 -5.69 -4.94
C PHE A 55 -5.33 -6.87 -4.97
N SER A 56 -4.86 -8.07 -5.28
CA SER A 56 -5.73 -9.19 -5.64
C SER A 56 -6.20 -10.04 -4.46
N ASP A 57 -5.44 -10.08 -3.37
CA ASP A 57 -5.82 -10.81 -2.17
C ASP A 57 -6.81 -9.96 -1.35
N LYS A 58 -8.06 -10.41 -1.32
CA LYS A 58 -9.18 -9.68 -0.71
C LYS A 58 -9.01 -9.52 0.80
N ASP A 59 -8.59 -10.57 1.50
CA ASP A 59 -8.54 -10.57 2.95
C ASP A 59 -7.35 -9.73 3.42
N ALA A 60 -6.19 -9.91 2.78
CA ALA A 60 -5.04 -9.07 3.03
C ALA A 60 -5.31 -7.59 2.67
N PHE A 61 -6.05 -7.30 1.59
CA PHE A 61 -6.45 -5.93 1.26
C PHE A 61 -7.39 -5.34 2.31
N SER A 62 -8.36 -6.11 2.80
CA SER A 62 -9.29 -5.67 3.85
C SER A 62 -8.54 -5.29 5.13
N ASP A 63 -7.58 -6.11 5.55
CA ASP A 63 -6.75 -5.83 6.72
C ASP A 63 -5.91 -4.56 6.54
N ILE A 64 -5.30 -4.38 5.36
CA ILE A 64 -4.49 -3.19 5.04
C ILE A 64 -5.37 -1.94 5.04
N ALA A 65 -6.54 -2.00 4.40
CA ALA A 65 -7.47 -0.88 4.31
C ALA A 65 -8.00 -0.46 5.69
N GLN A 66 -8.27 -1.42 6.58
CA GLN A 66 -8.67 -1.13 7.96
C GLN A 66 -7.55 -0.43 8.73
N ILE A 67 -6.32 -0.97 8.67
CA ILE A 67 -5.17 -0.34 9.35
C ILE A 67 -4.92 1.06 8.80
N ALA A 68 -5.07 1.27 7.49
CA ALA A 68 -4.91 2.56 6.85
C ALA A 68 -5.98 3.58 7.29
N SER A 69 -7.25 3.17 7.36
CA SER A 69 -8.36 4.07 7.72
C SER A 69 -8.35 4.47 9.20
N GLU A 70 -7.85 3.60 10.06
CA GLU A 70 -7.67 3.87 11.50
C GLU A 70 -6.35 4.59 11.80
N PHE A 71 -5.50 4.81 10.79
CA PHE A 71 -4.15 5.35 11.00
C PHE A 71 -4.18 6.83 11.44
N PRO A 72 -3.41 7.22 12.47
CA PRO A 72 -3.33 8.61 12.90
C PRO A 72 -2.87 9.55 11.77
N GLY A 73 -3.73 10.48 11.39
CA GLY A 73 -3.47 11.44 10.31
C GLY A 73 -3.86 10.95 8.91
N ALA A 74 -4.55 9.82 8.79
CA ALA A 74 -5.29 9.49 7.58
C ALA A 74 -6.42 10.51 7.34
N GLN A 75 -6.64 10.87 6.09
CA GLN A 75 -7.69 11.79 5.63
C GLN A 75 -8.61 11.11 4.63
#